data_AF-A0A359B095-F1
#
_entry.id   AF-A0A359B095-F1
#
_cell.length_a   1.000
_cell.length_b   1.000
_cell.length_c   1.000
_cell.angle_alpha   90.00
_cell.angle_beta   90.00
_cell.angle_gamma   90.00
#
_symmetry.space_group_name_H-M   'P 1'
#
loop_
_entity.id
_entity.type
_entity.pdbx_description
1 polymer ?
#
loop_
_entity_poly.entity_id
_entity_poly.type
_entity_poly.pdbx_seq_one_letter_code
_entity_poly.pdbx_strand_id
1 'polypeptide(L)'
;QQQRKMDRPLKKTLILSDILQSGISSEALYQEVAGMVQKRGIEKIIGIGKNISENAGAFRVQEKLFFPSTEAFIQSQKWKNFHNELILLKGARAYHFEQINALIEERPHETVMEVDLDAVVHNFNFYKSKLSPEVKLVCMVKANAYGTGAVEVAKTLQYHRCDYLAVAVAEEGIALRNAGISIPTIVLNSEVNGFE
;
A
#
# COMPACT_ATOMS: atom_id res chain seq x y z
N GLN A 1 1.13 10.13 18.39
CA GLN A 1 0.61 8.98 17.64
C GLN A 1 -0.91 9.00 17.76
N GLN A 2 -1.62 9.40 16.70
CA GLN A 2 -3.09 9.36 16.69
C GLN A 2 -3.55 7.95 16.31
N GLN A 3 -4.32 7.33 17.20
CA GLN A 3 -4.95 6.04 16.98
C GLN A 3 -6.11 6.25 16.00
N ARG A 4 -5.97 5.78 14.75
CA ARG A 4 -7.07 5.77 13.78
C ARG A 4 -8.20 4.92 14.35
N LYS A 5 -9.33 5.56 14.68
CA LYS A 5 -10.56 4.86 15.06
C LYS A 5 -11.08 4.16 13.81
N MET A 6 -11.17 2.84 13.85
CA MET A 6 -11.61 2.03 12.70
C MET A 6 -13.14 2.00 12.68
N ASP A 7 -13.75 2.41 11.56
CA ASP A 7 -15.20 2.58 11.41
C ASP A 7 -16.00 1.28 11.20
N ARG A 8 -15.36 0.10 11.17
CA ARG A 8 -16.04 -1.20 11.00
C ARG A 8 -15.53 -2.25 11.99
N PRO A 9 -16.40 -3.11 12.54
CA PRO A 9 -15.97 -4.23 13.36
C PRO A 9 -15.25 -5.26 12.48
N LEU A 10 -13.93 -5.34 12.62
CA LEU A 10 -13.13 -6.38 11.98
C LEU A 10 -13.08 -7.63 12.85
N LYS A 11 -13.02 -8.80 12.21
CA LYS A 11 -12.78 -10.07 12.88
C LYS A 11 -11.42 -10.01 13.59
N LYS A 12 -11.38 -10.30 14.90
CA LYS A 12 -10.13 -10.23 15.67
C LYS A 12 -9.37 -11.55 15.64
N THR A 13 -8.14 -11.49 15.12
CA THR A 13 -7.27 -12.65 14.94
C THR A 13 -5.98 -12.48 15.73
N LEU A 14 -5.61 -13.50 16.51
CA LEU A 14 -4.35 -13.54 17.26
C LEU A 14 -3.43 -14.60 16.66
N ILE A 15 -2.22 -14.21 16.27
CA ILE A 15 -1.15 -15.13 15.89
C ILE A 15 -0.08 -15.07 16.97
N LEU A 16 0.12 -16.18 17.68
CA LEU A 16 0.95 -16.27 18.87
C LEU A 16 1.96 -17.41 18.75
N SER A 17 3.25 -17.14 18.98
CA SER A 17 4.23 -18.22 19.10
C SER A 17 4.19 -18.88 20.47
N ASP A 18 5.01 -19.90 20.69
CA ASP A 18 5.33 -20.30 22.06
C ASP A 18 5.90 -19.12 22.86
N ILE A 19 5.42 -19.00 24.10
CA ILE A 19 5.96 -18.05 25.07
C ILE A 19 7.04 -18.79 25.87
N LEU A 20 8.28 -18.33 25.72
CA LEU A 20 9.44 -18.91 26.40
C LEU A 20 9.71 -18.17 27.72
N GLN A 21 10.23 -18.88 28.74
CA GLN A 21 10.74 -18.31 29.99
C GLN A 21 9.70 -17.55 30.85
N SER A 22 8.48 -18.08 30.97
CA SER A 22 7.43 -17.48 31.82
C SER A 22 7.61 -17.72 33.33
N GLY A 23 8.50 -18.63 33.74
CA GLY A 23 8.69 -19.01 35.14
C GLY A 23 7.56 -19.87 35.74
N ILE A 24 6.57 -20.25 34.94
CA ILE A 24 5.43 -21.11 35.32
C ILE A 24 5.28 -22.27 34.33
N SER A 25 4.54 -23.32 34.71
CA SER A 25 4.31 -24.47 33.82
C SER A 25 3.58 -24.04 32.54
N SER A 26 3.87 -24.72 31.42
CA SER A 26 3.26 -24.39 30.13
C SER A 26 1.73 -24.50 30.16
N GLU A 27 1.20 -25.47 30.91
CA GLU A 27 -0.25 -25.62 31.10
C GLU A 27 -0.87 -24.40 31.81
N ALA A 28 -0.30 -23.97 32.95
CA ALA A 28 -0.80 -22.81 33.68
C ALA A 28 -0.72 -21.53 32.84
N LEU A 29 0.39 -21.34 32.11
CA LEU A 29 0.58 -20.22 31.20
C LEU A 29 -0.50 -20.15 30.12
N TYR A 30 -0.73 -21.26 29.40
CA TYR A 30 -1.69 -21.24 28.30
C TYR A 30 -3.15 -21.20 28.77
N GLN A 31 -3.45 -21.60 30.01
CA GLN A 31 -4.75 -21.33 30.63
C GLN A 31 -4.98 -19.82 30.85
N GLU A 32 -3.98 -19.09 31.35
CA GLU A 32 -4.08 -17.63 31.50
C GLU A 32 -4.21 -16.92 30.14
N VAL A 33 -3.41 -17.35 29.15
CA VAL A 33 -3.48 -16.82 27.78
C VAL A 33 -4.85 -17.11 27.17
N ALA A 34 -5.39 -18.31 27.33
CA ALA A 34 -6.74 -18.64 26.85
C ALA A 34 -7.82 -17.77 27.52
N GLY A 35 -7.69 -17.49 28.82
CA GLY A 35 -8.57 -16.57 29.54
C GLY A 35 -8.51 -15.15 28.99
N MET A 36 -7.31 -14.65 28.66
CA MET A 36 -7.13 -13.34 28.03
C MET A 36 -7.75 -13.28 26.62
N VAL A 37 -7.57 -14.33 25.82
CA VAL A 37 -8.12 -14.45 24.46
C VAL A 37 -9.65 -14.37 24.50
N GLN A 38 -10.30 -15.09 25.42
CA GLN A 38 -11.76 -15.02 25.61
C GLN A 38 -12.21 -13.64 26.08
N LYS A 39 -11.57 -13.09 27.11
CA LYS A 39 -11.93 -11.78 27.70
C LYS A 39 -11.84 -10.62 26.69
N ARG A 40 -10.91 -10.71 25.72
CA ARG A 40 -10.70 -9.67 24.69
C ARG A 40 -11.59 -9.87 23.44
N GLY A 41 -12.36 -10.96 23.41
CA GLY A 41 -13.23 -11.30 22.28
C GLY A 41 -12.44 -11.60 21.01
N ILE A 42 -11.35 -12.35 21.12
CA ILE A 42 -10.61 -12.86 19.96
C ILE A 42 -11.43 -13.99 19.35
N GLU A 43 -11.66 -13.92 18.03
CA GLU A 43 -12.52 -14.87 17.31
C GLU A 43 -11.70 -16.00 16.67
N LYS A 44 -10.46 -15.69 16.27
CA LYS A 44 -9.54 -16.62 15.63
C LYS A 44 -8.18 -16.62 16.33
N ILE A 45 -7.64 -17.82 16.59
CA ILE A 45 -6.28 -17.98 17.10
C ILE A 45 -5.44 -18.87 16.18
N ILE A 46 -4.20 -18.45 15.93
CA ILE A 46 -3.17 -19.24 15.25
C ILE A 46 -2.00 -19.39 16.22
N GLY A 47 -1.83 -20.60 16.78
CA GLY A 47 -0.70 -20.92 17.65
C GLY A 47 0.46 -21.52 16.86
N ILE A 48 1.68 -21.04 17.09
CA ILE A 48 2.89 -21.53 16.41
C ILE A 48 3.92 -21.96 17.45
N GLY A 49 4.15 -23.26 17.57
CA GLY A 49 5.08 -23.84 18.54
C GLY A 49 4.52 -25.09 19.18
N LYS A 50 5.40 -25.87 19.80
CA LYS A 50 5.06 -27.17 20.38
C LYS A 50 4.17 -27.02 21.61
N ASN A 51 4.52 -26.13 22.53
CA ASN A 51 3.83 -26.04 23.83
C ASN A 51 2.41 -25.48 23.65
N ILE A 52 2.23 -24.47 22.80
CA ILE A 52 0.93 -23.87 22.49
C ILE A 52 0.03 -24.84 21.72
N SER A 53 0.61 -25.68 20.85
CA SER A 53 -0.10 -26.73 20.13
C SER A 53 -0.56 -27.86 21.06
N GLU A 54 0.29 -28.28 22.00
CA GLU A 54 -0.09 -29.27 23.04
C GLU A 54 -1.22 -28.76 23.93
N ASN A 55 -1.28 -27.44 24.16
CA ASN A 55 -2.30 -26.78 24.97
C ASN A 55 -3.47 -26.20 24.15
N ALA A 56 -3.64 -26.63 22.89
CA ALA A 56 -4.72 -26.18 22.00
C ALA A 56 -6.14 -26.39 22.57
N GLY A 57 -6.30 -27.32 23.52
CA GLY A 57 -7.56 -27.60 24.22
C GLY A 57 -8.04 -26.47 25.12
N ALA A 58 -7.13 -25.64 25.67
CA ALA A 58 -7.48 -24.53 26.55
C ALA A 58 -8.21 -23.40 25.81
N PHE A 59 -7.89 -23.21 24.51
CA PHE A 59 -8.47 -22.16 23.69
C PHE A 59 -9.87 -22.51 23.19
N ARG A 60 -10.88 -21.84 23.75
CA ARG A 60 -12.28 -21.88 23.31
C ARG A 60 -12.63 -20.64 22.48
N VAL A 61 -12.30 -20.71 21.20
CA VAL A 61 -12.61 -19.68 20.18
C VAL A 61 -13.26 -20.32 18.96
N GLN A 62 -13.87 -19.52 18.09
CA GLN A 62 -14.62 -20.02 16.93
C GLN A 62 -13.70 -20.69 15.90
N GLU A 63 -12.53 -20.10 15.64
CA GLU A 63 -11.55 -20.63 14.71
C GLU A 63 -10.19 -20.80 15.39
N LYS A 64 -9.61 -21.99 15.34
CA LYS A 64 -8.29 -22.25 15.92
C LYS A 64 -7.44 -23.13 15.01
N LEU A 65 -6.21 -22.68 14.78
CA LEU A 65 -5.21 -23.39 13.98
C LEU A 65 -3.91 -23.45 14.78
N PHE A 66 -3.22 -24.58 14.75
CA PHE A 66 -1.96 -24.75 15.46
C PHE A 66 -0.92 -25.40 14.55
N PHE A 67 0.29 -24.89 14.60
CA PHE A 67 1.41 -25.31 13.77
C PHE A 67 2.64 -25.55 14.64
N PRO A 68 3.46 -26.58 14.35
CA PRO A 68 4.65 -26.88 15.14
C PRO A 68 5.77 -25.83 14.96
N SER A 69 5.82 -25.14 13.81
CA SER A 69 6.82 -24.11 13.51
C SER A 69 6.28 -23.05 12.55
N THR A 70 7.02 -21.96 12.40
CA THR A 70 6.70 -20.86 11.47
C THR A 70 6.71 -21.33 10.02
N GLU A 71 7.65 -22.19 9.64
CA GLU A 71 7.75 -22.77 8.30
C GLU A 71 6.51 -23.62 7.98
N ALA A 72 6.05 -24.44 8.92
CA ALA A 72 4.83 -25.25 8.74
C ALA A 72 3.59 -24.36 8.53
N PHE A 73 3.51 -23.23 9.25
CA PHE A 73 2.45 -22.25 9.03
C PHE A 73 2.54 -21.61 7.63
N ILE A 74 3.73 -21.16 7.20
CA ILE A 74 3.93 -20.54 5.88
C ILE A 74 3.61 -21.51 4.75
N GLN A 75 4.07 -22.76 4.85
CA GLN A 75 3.81 -23.83 3.87
C GLN A 75 2.34 -24.21 3.78
N SER A 76 1.59 -24.09 4.89
CA SER A 76 0.15 -24.37 4.88
C SER A 76 -0.66 -23.43 3.98
N GLN A 77 -0.09 -22.28 3.59
CA GLN A 77 -0.74 -21.22 2.80
C GLN A 77 -2.01 -20.64 3.45
N LYS A 78 -2.31 -20.98 4.71
CA LYS A 78 -3.50 -20.48 5.43
C LYS A 78 -3.47 -18.96 5.63
N TRP A 79 -2.29 -18.35 5.58
CA TRP A 79 -2.11 -16.90 5.62
C TRP A 79 -2.73 -16.17 4.42
N LYS A 80 -2.92 -16.84 3.28
CA LYS A 80 -3.61 -16.27 2.11
C LYS A 80 -5.12 -16.10 2.30
N ASN A 81 -5.69 -16.73 3.33
CA ASN A 81 -7.13 -16.70 3.58
C ASN A 81 -7.56 -15.55 4.51
N PHE A 82 -6.64 -14.68 4.93
CA PHE A 82 -6.98 -13.53 5.75
C PHE A 82 -7.72 -12.47 4.92
N HIS A 83 -8.93 -12.15 5.34
CA HIS A 83 -9.77 -11.15 4.65
C HIS A 83 -10.49 -10.28 5.68
N ASN A 84 -10.21 -8.98 5.67
CA ASN A 84 -10.89 -8.01 6.54
C ASN A 84 -10.79 -8.37 8.05
N GLU A 85 -9.60 -8.76 8.50
CA GLU A 85 -9.30 -9.18 9.87
C GLU A 85 -8.35 -8.18 10.56
N LEU A 86 -8.53 -7.94 11.87
CA LEU A 86 -7.55 -7.24 12.71
C LEU A 86 -6.62 -8.29 13.30
N ILE A 87 -5.39 -8.35 12.80
CA ILE A 87 -4.40 -9.36 13.18
C ILE A 87 -3.41 -8.78 14.20
N LEU A 88 -3.34 -9.37 15.39
CA LEU A 88 -2.23 -9.17 16.32
C LEU A 88 -1.22 -10.30 16.14
N LEU A 89 -0.02 -9.95 15.66
CA LEU A 89 1.10 -10.89 15.54
C LEU A 89 2.07 -10.69 16.71
N LYS A 90 2.25 -11.73 17.53
CA LYS A 90 3.20 -11.70 18.66
C LYS A 90 3.98 -13.01 18.75
N GLY A 91 5.30 -12.93 18.57
CA GLY A 91 6.17 -14.11 18.66
C GLY A 91 7.45 -13.84 19.45
N ALA A 92 8.03 -14.91 20.01
CA ALA A 92 9.38 -14.94 20.53
C ALA A 92 10.39 -14.91 19.38
N ARG A 93 11.58 -14.34 19.62
CA ARG A 93 12.60 -14.11 18.59
C ARG A 93 13.01 -15.38 17.82
N ALA A 94 13.01 -16.53 18.49
CA ALA A 94 13.37 -17.82 17.88
C ALA A 94 12.38 -18.31 16.81
N TYR A 95 11.18 -17.74 16.74
CA TYR A 95 10.14 -18.14 15.79
C TYR A 95 10.12 -17.28 14.52
N HIS A 96 10.98 -16.26 14.41
CA HIS A 96 11.16 -15.51 13.17
C HIS A 96 9.85 -14.96 12.53
N PHE A 97 8.96 -14.40 13.35
CA PHE A 97 7.66 -13.87 12.91
C PHE A 97 7.75 -12.70 11.92
N GLU A 98 8.93 -12.09 11.75
CA GLU A 98 9.22 -11.18 10.64
C GLU A 98 8.91 -11.80 9.27
N GLN A 99 9.07 -13.12 9.11
CA GLN A 99 8.71 -13.83 7.88
C GLN A 99 7.19 -13.84 7.65
N ILE A 100 6.42 -13.97 8.73
CA ILE A 100 4.95 -13.92 8.67
C ILE A 100 4.49 -12.50 8.39
N ASN A 101 5.09 -11.49 9.04
CA ASN A 101 4.82 -10.09 8.74
C ASN A 101 5.05 -9.81 7.26
N ALA A 102 6.20 -10.16 6.69
CA ALA A 102 6.49 -9.92 5.28
C ALA A 102 5.47 -10.55 4.31
N LEU A 103 4.86 -11.69 4.68
CA LEU A 103 3.82 -12.35 3.87
C LEU A 103 2.43 -11.72 4.00
N ILE A 104 2.07 -11.25 5.19
CA ILE A 104 0.76 -10.65 5.47
C ILE A 104 0.76 -9.15 5.10
N GLU A 105 1.93 -8.51 5.13
CA GLU A 105 2.15 -7.09 4.84
C GLU A 105 2.12 -6.76 3.33
N GLU A 106 1.87 -7.75 2.45
CA GLU A 106 1.64 -7.50 1.03
C GLU A 106 0.38 -6.64 0.78
N ARG A 107 0.65 -5.32 0.66
CA ARG A 107 -0.11 -4.21 0.03
C ARG A 107 -1.54 -3.95 0.53
N PRO A 108 -1.71 -3.01 1.48
CA PRO A 108 -2.79 -2.04 1.32
C PRO A 108 -2.36 -0.64 1.72
N HIS A 109 -1.47 -0.01 0.93
CA HIS A 109 -1.40 1.45 0.82
C HIS A 109 -1.03 1.83 -0.62
N GLU A 110 -1.88 1.49 -1.59
CA GLU A 110 -1.93 2.35 -2.78
C GLU A 110 -2.60 3.65 -2.34
N THR A 111 -1.78 4.65 -2.00
CA THR A 111 -2.25 6.03 -2.10
C THR A 111 -2.50 6.26 -3.58
N VAL A 112 -3.75 6.08 -3.99
CA VAL A 112 -4.15 6.30 -5.39
C VAL A 112 -4.39 7.78 -5.59
N MET A 113 -3.81 8.33 -6.64
CA MET A 113 -4.15 9.65 -7.16
C MET A 113 -4.83 9.45 -8.52
N GLU A 114 -6.12 9.75 -8.57
CA GLU A 114 -6.89 9.70 -9.81
C GLU A 114 -6.75 11.03 -10.55
N VAL A 115 -6.45 10.95 -11.85
CA VAL A 115 -6.29 12.11 -12.72
C VAL A 115 -7.37 12.06 -13.79
N ASP A 116 -8.29 13.02 -13.74
CA ASP A 116 -9.35 13.19 -14.72
C ASP A 116 -8.83 13.95 -15.95
N LEU A 117 -8.62 13.23 -17.04
CA LEU A 117 -8.16 13.82 -18.31
C LEU A 117 -9.25 14.62 -19.02
N ASP A 118 -10.53 14.31 -18.80
CA ASP A 118 -11.65 15.09 -19.34
C ASP A 118 -11.70 16.47 -18.69
N ALA A 119 -11.40 16.56 -17.39
CA ALA A 119 -11.23 17.85 -16.70
C ALA A 119 -10.07 18.68 -17.28
N VAL A 120 -8.94 18.05 -17.64
CA VAL A 120 -7.82 18.72 -18.32
C VAL A 120 -8.27 19.29 -19.66
N VAL A 121 -8.99 18.50 -20.46
CA VAL A 121 -9.51 18.91 -21.78
C VAL A 121 -10.54 20.04 -21.64
N HIS A 122 -11.42 19.94 -20.65
CA HIS A 122 -12.38 20.99 -20.33
C HIS A 122 -11.67 22.32 -20.04
N ASN A 123 -10.68 22.30 -19.15
CA ASN A 123 -9.89 23.49 -18.78
C ASN A 123 -9.14 24.07 -19.98
N PHE A 124 -8.49 23.22 -20.78
CA PHE A 124 -7.80 23.63 -22.00
C PHE A 124 -8.73 24.36 -22.96
N ASN A 125 -9.91 23.79 -23.26
CA ASN A 125 -10.90 24.41 -24.15
C ASN A 125 -11.49 25.69 -23.55
N PHE A 126 -11.72 25.73 -22.23
CA PHE A 126 -12.19 26.92 -21.54
C PHE A 126 -11.22 28.08 -21.76
N TYR A 127 -9.93 27.90 -21.46
CA TYR A 127 -8.94 28.96 -21.66
C TYR A 127 -8.77 29.32 -23.15
N LYS A 128 -8.74 28.32 -24.04
CA LYS A 128 -8.70 28.56 -25.49
C LYS A 128 -9.87 29.42 -25.99
N SER A 129 -11.07 29.22 -25.45
CA SER A 129 -12.27 30.01 -25.80
C SER A 129 -12.21 31.48 -25.38
N LYS A 130 -11.32 31.83 -24.44
CA LYS A 130 -11.11 33.21 -23.98
C LYS A 130 -10.09 33.97 -24.81
N LEU A 131 -9.38 33.27 -25.70
CA LEU A 131 -8.33 33.83 -26.52
C LEU A 131 -8.85 34.09 -27.94
N SER A 132 -8.30 35.12 -28.58
CA SER A 132 -8.52 35.32 -30.02
C SER A 132 -7.95 34.13 -30.82
N PRO A 133 -8.54 33.76 -31.97
CA PRO A 133 -8.11 32.58 -32.74
C PRO A 133 -6.64 32.54 -33.15
N GLU A 134 -5.99 33.70 -33.23
CA GLU A 134 -4.58 33.86 -33.60
C GLU A 134 -3.60 33.65 -32.43
N VAL A 135 -4.10 33.71 -31.19
CA VAL A 135 -3.29 33.58 -29.99
C VAL A 135 -3.09 32.09 -29.69
N LYS A 136 -1.83 31.66 -29.70
CA LYS A 136 -1.45 30.27 -29.41
C LYS A 136 -1.37 30.02 -27.92
N LEU A 137 -1.70 28.79 -27.50
CA LEU A 137 -1.62 28.37 -26.11
C LEU A 137 -0.40 27.48 -25.86
N VAL A 138 0.33 27.77 -24.79
CA VAL A 138 1.39 26.90 -24.26
C VAL A 138 0.87 26.21 -23.00
N CYS A 139 0.86 24.88 -22.99
CA CYS A 139 0.49 24.11 -21.79
C CYS A 139 1.74 23.62 -21.04
N MET A 140 1.80 23.93 -19.76
CA MET A 140 2.92 23.55 -18.89
C MET A 140 2.75 22.10 -18.40
N VAL A 141 3.73 21.24 -18.66
CA VAL A 141 3.75 19.84 -18.21
C VAL A 141 5.03 19.49 -17.44
N LYS A 142 5.66 20.49 -16.82
CA LYS A 142 6.84 20.33 -15.97
C LYS A 142 6.55 19.61 -14.65
N ALA A 143 7.60 19.15 -13.97
CA ALA A 143 7.53 18.36 -12.74
C ALA A 143 6.59 17.16 -12.87
N ASN A 144 6.73 16.41 -13.98
CA ASN A 144 5.83 15.32 -14.34
C ASN A 144 4.34 15.76 -14.40
N ALA A 145 4.06 16.89 -15.06
CA ALA A 145 2.76 17.58 -15.03
C ALA A 145 2.25 17.82 -13.61
N TYR A 146 3.07 18.45 -12.77
CA TYR A 146 2.75 18.73 -11.36
C TYR A 146 2.41 17.47 -10.56
N GLY A 147 3.10 16.37 -10.87
CA GLY A 147 2.90 15.05 -10.25
C GLY A 147 1.83 14.18 -10.92
N THR A 148 1.00 14.72 -11.82
CA THR A 148 -0.17 14.03 -12.40
C THR A 148 0.13 13.04 -13.53
N GLY A 149 1.39 12.98 -14.00
CA GLY A 149 1.78 12.11 -15.11
C GLY A 149 1.87 12.88 -16.43
N ALA A 150 3.08 13.32 -16.77
CA ALA A 150 3.31 14.19 -17.92
C ALA A 150 3.01 13.52 -19.26
N VAL A 151 3.22 12.20 -19.39
CA VAL A 151 3.03 11.50 -20.65
C VAL A 151 1.55 11.45 -21.03
N GLU A 152 0.69 11.04 -20.11
CA GLU A 152 -0.75 10.92 -20.29
C GLU A 152 -1.38 12.30 -20.55
N VAL A 153 -0.99 13.31 -19.77
CA VAL A 153 -1.43 14.70 -19.96
C VAL A 153 -0.96 15.24 -21.32
N ALA A 154 0.32 15.04 -21.69
CA ALA A 154 0.85 15.52 -22.97
C ALA A 154 0.20 14.83 -24.17
N LYS A 155 -0.05 13.51 -24.11
CA LYS A 155 -0.74 12.76 -25.17
C LYS A 155 -2.16 13.30 -25.37
N THR A 156 -2.87 13.55 -24.27
CA THR A 156 -4.20 14.13 -24.28
C THR A 156 -4.20 15.52 -24.92
N LEU A 157 -3.32 16.41 -24.47
CA LEU A 157 -3.21 17.76 -25.02
C LEU A 157 -2.81 17.76 -26.50
N GLN A 158 -1.91 16.87 -26.92
CA GLN A 158 -1.55 16.69 -28.33
C GLN A 158 -2.76 16.24 -29.17
N TYR A 159 -3.51 15.25 -28.70
CA TYR A 159 -4.73 14.78 -29.38
C TYR A 159 -5.76 15.92 -29.54
N HIS A 160 -5.89 16.77 -28.52
CA HIS A 160 -6.74 17.96 -28.53
C HIS A 160 -6.13 19.19 -29.22
N ARG A 161 -5.03 19.04 -29.96
CA ARG A 161 -4.39 20.08 -30.78
C ARG A 161 -3.95 21.30 -29.97
N CYS A 162 -3.30 21.06 -28.82
CA CYS A 162 -2.52 22.09 -28.14
C CYS A 162 -1.38 22.57 -29.04
N ASP A 163 -1.12 23.89 -29.06
CA ASP A 163 -0.13 24.47 -29.97
C ASP A 163 1.31 24.16 -29.52
N TYR A 164 1.59 24.28 -28.22
CA TYR A 164 2.91 24.05 -27.63
C TYR A 164 2.80 23.43 -26.23
N LEU A 165 3.78 22.62 -25.86
CA LEU A 165 4.04 22.26 -24.47
C LEU A 165 5.23 23.05 -23.92
N ALA A 166 5.35 23.11 -22.60
CA ALA A 166 6.57 23.54 -21.94
C ALA A 166 6.93 22.65 -20.74
N VAL A 167 8.23 22.37 -20.61
CA VAL A 167 8.84 21.56 -19.55
C VAL A 167 9.91 22.39 -18.82
N ALA A 168 10.28 22.02 -17.60
CA ALA A 168 11.30 22.73 -16.84
C ALA A 168 12.69 22.53 -17.43
N VAL A 169 13.04 21.29 -17.78
CA VAL A 169 14.38 20.87 -18.24
C VAL A 169 14.34 19.99 -19.49
N ALA A 170 15.50 19.81 -20.12
CA ALA A 170 15.65 19.02 -21.33
C ALA A 170 15.27 17.54 -21.12
N GLU A 171 15.58 16.95 -19.97
CA GLU A 171 15.31 15.56 -19.62
C GLU A 171 13.80 15.25 -19.66
N GLU A 172 12.98 16.17 -19.14
CA GLU A 172 11.52 16.06 -19.24
C GLU A 172 11.06 16.08 -20.71
N GLY A 173 11.67 16.94 -21.53
CA GLY A 173 11.39 16.99 -22.97
C GLY A 173 11.79 15.70 -23.70
N ILE A 174 12.94 15.12 -23.37
CA ILE A 174 13.41 13.83 -23.90
C ILE A 174 12.42 12.72 -23.55
N ALA A 175 11.95 12.68 -22.29
CA ALA A 175 10.96 11.70 -21.86
C ALA A 175 9.66 11.79 -22.68
N LEU A 176 9.17 13.01 -22.95
CA LEU A 176 8.00 13.22 -23.80
C LEU A 176 8.24 12.76 -25.26
N ARG A 177 9.42 13.03 -25.83
CA ARG A 177 9.77 12.59 -27.19
C ARG A 177 9.81 11.08 -27.30
N ASN A 178 10.44 10.40 -26.35
CA ASN A 178 10.47 8.94 -26.28
C ASN A 178 9.06 8.33 -26.14
N ALA A 179 8.13 9.05 -25.52
CA ALA A 179 6.72 8.65 -25.39
C ALA A 179 5.85 8.96 -26.63
N GLY A 180 6.44 9.47 -27.72
CA GLY A 180 5.75 9.74 -28.99
C GLY A 180 5.06 11.11 -29.07
N ILE A 181 5.37 12.03 -28.17
CA ILE A 181 4.88 13.42 -28.28
C ILE A 181 5.66 14.12 -29.39
N SER A 182 4.96 14.68 -30.36
CA SER A 182 5.50 15.38 -31.52
C SER A 182 5.18 16.88 -31.54
N ILE A 183 4.26 17.36 -30.70
CA ILE A 183 3.98 18.79 -30.61
C ILE A 183 5.23 19.57 -30.15
N PRO A 184 5.43 20.81 -30.65
CA PRO A 184 6.55 21.64 -30.23
C PRO A 184 6.61 21.78 -28.70
N THR A 185 7.80 21.60 -28.13
CA THR A 185 8.00 21.60 -26.67
C THR A 185 9.10 22.59 -26.33
N ILE A 186 8.78 23.56 -25.48
CA ILE A 186 9.69 24.59 -24.99
C ILE A 186 10.36 24.08 -23.73
N VAL A 187 11.69 24.18 -23.67
CA VAL A 187 12.45 23.94 -22.44
C VAL A 187 12.69 25.29 -21.77
N LEU A 188 12.21 25.46 -20.54
CA LEU A 188 12.29 26.74 -19.83
C LEU A 188 13.68 27.04 -19.28
N ASN A 189 14.37 26.02 -18.76
CA ASN A 189 15.76 26.12 -18.34
C ASN A 189 16.64 25.26 -19.24
N SER A 190 17.47 25.92 -20.04
CA SER A 190 18.42 25.28 -20.96
C SER A 190 19.77 24.95 -20.34
N GLU A 191 19.98 25.24 -19.05
CA GLU A 191 21.21 24.87 -18.35
C GLU A 191 21.31 23.35 -18.23
N VAL A 192 22.47 22.81 -18.61
CA VAL A 192 22.75 21.37 -18.60
C VAL A 192 22.69 20.78 -17.18
N ASN A 193 22.88 21.60 -16.14
CA ASN A 193 22.95 21.18 -14.73
C ASN A 193 21.94 21.93 -13.83
N GLY A 194 20.83 22.44 -14.36
CA GLY A 194 19.94 23.37 -13.63
C GLY A 194 19.25 22.84 -12.35
N PHE A 195 19.48 21.58 -11.96
CA PHE A 195 18.85 20.91 -10.81
C PHE A 195 19.82 20.05 -9.97
N GLU A 196 21.14 20.18 -10.17
CA GLU A 196 22.14 19.65 -9.22
C GLU A 196 22.32 20.57 -7.99
#